data_AF-M0MAA9-F1
#
_entry.id   AF-M0MAA9-F1
#
_cell.length_a   1.000
_cell.length_b   1.000
_cell.length_c   1.000
_cell.angle_alpha   90.00
_cell.angle_beta   90.00
_cell.angle_gamma   90.00
#
_symmetry.space_group_name_H-M   'P 1'
#
loop_
_entity.id
_entity.type
_entity.pdbx_description
1 polymer ?
#
loop_
_entity_poly.entity_id
_entity_poly.type
_entity_poly.pdbx_seq_one_letter_code
_entity_poly.pdbx_strand_id
1 'polypeptide(L)' 'MDSNEKPDLPPGLDDLAVGDVLRDRQHDSYFEVSSIDDHGVGLYDGETDFYVPHALFATKYGARLHPIDEAESLDAPDWV' A
#
# COMPACT_ATOMS: atom_id res chain seq x y z
N MET A 1 4.37 -19.69 -20.62
CA MET A 1 2.97 -19.35 -20.30
C MET A 1 3.01 -18.93 -18.85
N ASP A 2 3.48 -17.71 -18.65
CA ASP A 2 3.62 -17.11 -17.34
C ASP A 2 2.19 -16.75 -16.94
N SER A 3 1.59 -17.58 -16.08
CA SER A 3 0.35 -17.26 -15.41
C SER A 3 0.61 -15.97 -14.64
N ASN A 4 0.28 -14.84 -15.27
CA ASN A 4 0.16 -13.55 -14.60
C ASN A 4 -1.14 -13.61 -13.77
N GLU A 5 -1.19 -14.55 -12.82
CA GLU A 5 -2.21 -14.62 -11.79
C GLU A 5 -2.02 -13.36 -10.95
N LYS A 6 -2.84 -12.35 -11.25
CA LYS A 6 -3.01 -11.26 -10.31
C LYS A 6 -3.59 -11.90 -9.04
N PRO A 7 -3.02 -11.63 -7.86
CA PRO A 7 -3.56 -12.15 -6.61
C PRO A 7 -5.05 -11.81 -6.53
N ASP A 8 -5.87 -12.76 -6.07
CA ASP A 8 -7.30 -12.56 -5.89
C ASP A 8 -7.50 -11.62 -4.69
N LEU A 9 -7.43 -10.33 -4.98
CA LEU A 9 -7.46 -9.29 -3.95
C LEU A 9 -8.88 -9.12 -3.41
N PRO A 10 -9.02 -8.88 -2.10
CA PRO A 10 -10.29 -8.47 -1.52
C PRO A 10 -10.87 -7.26 -2.27
N PRO A 11 -12.20 -7.19 -2.45
CA PRO A 11 -12.85 -6.10 -3.15
C PRO A 11 -12.50 -4.75 -2.50
N GLY A 12 -12.01 -3.81 -3.32
CA GLY A 12 -11.52 -2.50 -2.89
C GLY A 12 -10.00 -2.40 -2.79
N LEU A 13 -9.27 -3.51 -2.94
CA LEU A 13 -7.81 -3.52 -3.15
C LEU A 13 -7.44 -3.66 -4.63
N ASP A 14 -8.43 -3.76 -5.51
CA ASP A 14 -8.25 -3.96 -6.96
C ASP A 14 -7.43 -2.85 -7.64
N ASP A 15 -7.49 -1.64 -7.09
CA ASP A 15 -6.74 -0.47 -7.56
C ASP A 15 -5.36 -0.33 -6.90
N LEU A 16 -5.00 -1.19 -5.94
CA LEU A 16 -3.71 -1.13 -5.26
C LEU A 16 -2.59 -1.76 -6.10
N ALA A 17 -1.50 -1.03 -6.30
CA ALA A 17 -0.33 -1.48 -7.02
C ALA A 17 0.96 -1.39 -6.18
N VAL A 18 1.95 -2.20 -6.56
CA VAL A 18 3.32 -2.03 -6.04
C VAL A 18 3.87 -0.69 -6.53
N GLY A 19 4.45 0.08 -5.61
CA GLY A 19 4.89 1.46 -5.82
C GLY A 19 3.86 2.51 -5.41
N ASP A 20 2.61 2.13 -5.11
CA ASP A 20 1.64 3.08 -4.59
C ASP A 20 2.06 3.57 -3.21
N VAL A 21 1.89 4.87 -2.97
CA VAL A 21 2.11 5.45 -1.64
C VAL A 21 0.77 5.60 -0.93
N LEU A 22 0.71 5.12 0.30
CA LEU A 22 -0.45 5.15 1.17
C LEU A 22 -0.19 6.11 2.32
N ARG A 23 -1.13 7.04 2.55
CA ARG A 23 -1.09 7.91 3.72
C ARG A 23 -1.94 7.35 4.85
N ASP A 24 -1.35 7.26 6.04
CA ASP A 24 -2.04 6.99 7.29
C ASP A 24 -2.56 8.30 7.90
N ARG A 25 -3.88 8.52 7.80
CA ARG A 25 -4.50 9.75 8.34
C ARG A 25 -4.39 9.90 9.86
N GLN A 26 -4.18 8.81 10.60
CA GLN A 26 -4.17 8.84 12.06
C GLN A 26 -2.81 9.22 12.62
N HIS A 27 -1.73 8.82 11.94
CA HIS A 27 -0.36 9.03 12.41
C HIS A 27 0.45 10.00 11.54
N ASP A 28 -0.16 10.55 10.48
CA ASP A 28 0.51 11.40 9.49
C ASP A 28 1.78 10.73 8.93
N SER A 29 1.69 9.42 8.70
CA SER A 29 2.77 8.58 8.20
C SER A 29 2.47 8.13 6.77
N TYR A 30 3.51 7.78 6.03
CA TYR A 30 3.44 7.34 4.64
C TYR A 30 4.04 5.95 4.50
N PHE A 31 3.43 5.13 3.64
CA PHE A 31 3.86 3.77 3.38
C PHE A 31 3.83 3.51 1.89
N GLU A 32 4.97 3.18 1.28
CA GLU A 32 5.03 2.66 -0.09
C GLU A 32 4.69 1.18 -0.10
N VAL A 33 3.87 0.74 -1.06
CA VAL A 33 3.57 -0.67 -1.26
C VAL A 33 4.77 -1.34 -1.94
N SER A 34 5.52 -2.13 -1.18
CA SER A 34 6.71 -2.82 -1.70
C SER A 34 6.42 -4.16 -2.34
N SER A 35 5.33 -4.84 -1.94
CA SER A 35 4.88 -6.10 -2.55
C SER A 35 3.39 -6.34 -2.37
N ILE A 36 2.80 -7.11 -3.28
CA ILE A 36 1.44 -7.62 -3.16
C ILE A 36 1.47 -9.09 -3.60
N ASP A 37 1.05 -9.99 -2.72
CA ASP A 37 0.99 -11.44 -2.98
C ASP A 37 -0.33 -12.00 -2.45
N ASP A 38 -0.63 -13.28 -2.70
CA ASP A 38 -1.91 -13.90 -2.31
C ASP A 38 -2.23 -13.83 -0.81
N HIS A 39 -1.23 -13.63 0.04
CA HIS A 39 -1.37 -13.65 1.49
C HIS A 39 -1.41 -12.25 2.11
N GLY A 40 -0.95 -11.21 1.42
CA GLY A 40 -0.80 -9.89 2.03
C GLY A 40 -0.12 -8.83 1.18
N VAL A 41 0.09 -7.69 1.84
CA VAL A 41 0.70 -6.49 1.29
C VAL A 41 1.95 -6.16 2.09
N GLY A 42 3.07 -6.02 1.38
CA GLY A 42 4.31 -5.44 1.89
C GLY A 42 4.24 -3.91 1.83
N LEU A 43 4.64 -3.27 2.92
CA LEU A 43 4.66 -1.81 3.09
C LEU A 43 6.05 -1.38 3.55
N TYR A 44 6.55 -0.27 3.04
CA TYR A 44 7.82 0.32 3.42
C TYR A 44 7.61 1.78 3.85
N ASP A 45 8.13 2.17 5.01
CA ASP A 45 7.97 3.54 5.55
C ASP A 45 9.19 4.45 5.33
N GLY A 46 10.17 4.01 4.53
CA GLY A 46 11.46 4.70 4.37
C GLY A 46 12.57 4.19 5.29
N GLU A 47 12.24 3.42 6.33
CA GLU A 47 13.20 2.87 7.28
C GLU A 47 13.05 1.36 7.45
N THR A 48 11.82 0.85 7.45
CA THR A 48 11.46 -0.51 7.81
C THR A 48 10.43 -1.10 6.85
N ASP A 49 10.64 -2.37 6.48
CA ASP A 49 9.66 -3.18 5.78
C ASP A 49 8.67 -3.85 6.74
N PHE A 50 7.38 -3.70 6.45
CA PHE A 50 6.26 -4.31 7.15
C PHE A 50 5.50 -5.23 6.22
N TYR A 51 4.96 -6.31 6.78
CA TYR A 51 4.08 -7.21 6.05
C TYR A 51 2.72 -7.30 6.74
N VAL A 52 1.67 -6.97 6.00
CA VAL A 52 0.30 -6.90 6.52
C VAL A 52 -0.58 -7.91 5.77
N PRO A 53 -1.13 -8.92 6.48
CA PRO A 53 -2.05 -9.87 5.85
C PRO A 53 -3.28 -9.19 5.27
N HIS A 54 -3.80 -9.67 4.14
CA HIS A 54 -4.95 -9.07 3.43
C HIS A 54 -6.16 -8.83 4.33
N ALA A 55 -6.49 -9.78 5.19
CA ALA A 55 -7.62 -9.65 6.12
C ALA A 55 -7.47 -8.44 7.06
N LEU A 56 -6.25 -8.11 7.50
CA LEU A 56 -5.98 -6.94 8.33
C LEU A 56 -5.86 -5.67 7.48
N PHE A 57 -5.19 -5.77 6.34
CA PHE A 57 -4.97 -4.65 5.44
C PHE A 57 -6.28 -4.08 4.91
N ALA A 58 -7.20 -4.93 4.44
CA ALA A 58 -8.51 -4.53 3.95
C ALA A 58 -9.35 -3.79 5.00
N THR A 59 -9.17 -4.05 6.30
CA THR A 59 -9.88 -3.30 7.36
C THR A 59 -9.34 -1.89 7.58
N LYS A 60 -8.11 -1.62 7.14
CA LYS A 60 -7.44 -0.33 7.29
C LYS A 60 -7.48 0.48 6.00
N TYR A 61 -7.44 -0.18 4.85
CA TYR A 61 -7.52 0.44 3.53
C TYR A 61 -8.88 1.12 3.31
N GLY A 62 -8.89 2.34 2.79
CA GLY A 62 -10.08 3.18 2.61
C GLY A 62 -10.69 3.77 3.90
N ALA A 63 -10.40 3.20 5.07
CA ALA A 63 -10.79 3.79 6.35
C ALA A 63 -9.69 4.72 6.89
N ARG A 64 -8.48 4.19 7.00
CA ARG A 64 -7.31 4.83 7.62
C ARG A 64 -6.16 5.04 6.63
N LEU A 65 -5.88 4.04 5.80
CA LEU A 65 -4.88 4.10 4.73
C LEU A 65 -5.57 4.47 3.43
N HIS A 66 -5.09 5.52 2.79
CA HIS A 66 -5.63 6.00 1.51
C HIS A 66 -4.49 6.15 0.52
N PRO A 67 -4.65 5.69 -0.73
CA PRO A 67 -3.67 5.97 -1.77
C PRO A 67 -3.58 7.48 -2.01
N ILE A 68 -2.37 7.98 -2.15
CA ILE A 68 -2.11 9.33 -2.65
C ILE A 68 -1.72 9.21 -4.12
N ASP A 69 -2.46 9.91 -4.98
CA ASP A 69 -2.09 10.03 -6.38
C ASP A 69 -0.77 10.82 -6.47
N GLU A 70 0.16 10.44 -7.35
CA GLU A 70 1.45 11.16 -7.54
C GLU A 70 1.25 12.67 -7.74
N ALA A 71 0.08 13.09 -8.26
CA ALA A 71 -0.28 14.49 -8.46
C ALA A 71 -0.53 15.30 -7.16
N GLU A 72 -0.90 14.66 -6.05
CA GLU A 72 -0.96 15.28 -4.71
C GLU A 72 0.33 15.04 -3.90
N SER A 73 1.28 14.27 -4.43
CA SER A 73 2.53 13.84 -3.78
C SER A 73 3.66 14.87 -3.83
N LEU A 74 3.37 16.14 -4.19
CA LEU A 74 4.38 17.20 -4.31
C LEU A 74 4.88 17.78 -2.96
N ASP A 75 4.60 17.13 -1.83
CA ASP A 75 5.20 17.42 -0.53
C ASP A 75 5.51 16.13 0.25
N ALA A 76 5.80 15.01 -0.45
CA ALA A 76 6.43 13.87 0.20
C ALA A 76 7.76 14.33 0.83
N PRO A 77 8.08 13.96 2.09
CA PRO A 77 9.31 14.41 2.73
C PRO A 77 10.51 13.93 1.90
N ASP A 78 11.35 14.89 1.52
CA ASP A 78 12.60 14.68 0.77
C ASP A 78 13.53 13.82 1.64
N TRP A 79 13.48 12.49 1.47
CA TRP A 79 14.41 11.56 2.11
C TRP A 79 15.75 11.64 1.38
N VAL A 80 16.64 12.46 1.96
CA VAL A 80 18.07 12.66 1.63
C VAL A 80 18.95 11.50 2.08
#